data_AF-A0A0A9ZHA9-F1
#
_entry.id   AF-A0A0A9ZHA9-F1
#
_cell.length_a   1.000
_cell.length_b   1.000
_cell.length_c   1.000
_cell.angle_alpha   90.00
_cell.angle_beta   90.00
_cell.angle_gamma   90.00
#
_symmetry.space_group_name_H-M   'P 1'
#
loop_
_entity.id
_entity.type
_entity.pdbx_description
1 polymer ?
#
loop_
_entity_poly.entity_id
_entity_poly.type
_entity_poly.pdbx_seq_one_letter_code
_entity_poly.pdbx_strand_id
1 'polypeptide(L)'
;MNFYENLTNNLYNFFTCFPEYVERWDNTVRKTIPDINLVLSLAECYIDVKDDIRMFSEVEENTDLVHLQRKTRTTVALNLEENMSRIRKNQDSLFVIVEDLLTKLDAIERAASKVPEINSSTGNFYNIPRLNRLREYAEDATKFYQTLYLQIDTAISNVDYMELLSIKDLLNTWDQKAASDPHIREILAFITFTNPQNAA
;
A
#
# COMPACT_ATOMS: atom_id res chain seq x y z
N MET A 1 -19.37 28.02 -15.20
CA MET A 1 -18.55 26.82 -15.53
C MET A 1 -19.52 25.72 -15.93
N ASN A 2 -19.31 25.06 -17.06
CA ASN A 2 -20.18 23.96 -17.49
C ASN A 2 -20.00 22.77 -16.53
N PHE A 3 -21.08 22.28 -15.91
CA PHE A 3 -21.01 21.19 -14.92
C PHE A 3 -20.34 19.93 -15.47
N TYR A 4 -20.60 19.61 -16.75
CA TYR A 4 -19.98 18.47 -17.43
C TYR A 4 -18.48 18.67 -17.68
N GLU A 5 -18.07 19.90 -18.01
CA GLU A 5 -16.66 20.26 -18.19
C GLU A 5 -15.89 20.15 -16.86
N ASN A 6 -16.50 20.61 -15.77
CA ASN A 6 -15.92 20.49 -14.44
C ASN A 6 -15.76 19.01 -14.03
N LEU A 7 -16.77 18.15 -14.24
CA LEU A 7 -16.65 16.72 -13.98
C LEU A 7 -15.56 16.08 -14.85
N THR A 8 -15.53 16.41 -16.15
CA THR A 8 -14.53 15.91 -17.09
C THR A 8 -13.11 16.27 -16.64
N ASN A 9 -12.88 17.50 -16.21
CA ASN A 9 -11.57 17.95 -15.74
C ASN A 9 -11.12 17.21 -14.46
N ASN A 10 -12.03 16.95 -13.53
CA ASN A 10 -11.70 16.19 -12.32
C ASN A 10 -11.38 14.72 -12.62
N LEU A 11 -12.15 14.08 -13.52
CA LEU A 11 -11.86 12.72 -13.99
C LEU A 11 -10.52 12.67 -14.74
N TYR A 12 -10.24 13.64 -15.61
CA TYR A 12 -8.97 13.74 -16.31
C TYR A 12 -7.79 13.89 -15.34
N ASN A 13 -7.93 14.76 -14.34
CA ASN A 13 -6.92 14.94 -13.29
C ASN A 13 -6.64 13.63 -12.54
N PHE A 14 -7.68 12.89 -12.15
CA PHE A 14 -7.54 11.59 -11.50
C PHE A 14 -6.76 10.60 -12.38
N PHE A 15 -7.20 10.38 -13.62
CA PHE A 15 -6.63 9.35 -14.49
C PHE A 15 -5.30 9.73 -15.14
N THR A 16 -4.92 11.01 -15.14
CA THR A 16 -3.58 11.42 -15.55
C THR A 16 -2.53 11.02 -14.52
N CYS A 17 -2.85 11.11 -13.22
CA CYS A 17 -1.94 10.73 -12.14
C CYS A 17 -1.97 9.23 -11.81
N PHE A 18 -3.07 8.56 -12.13
CA PHE A 18 -3.31 7.17 -11.72
C PHE A 18 -2.21 6.15 -12.13
N PRO A 19 -1.64 6.18 -13.35
CA PRO A 19 -0.54 5.28 -13.72
C PRO A 19 0.70 5.44 -12.83
N GLU A 20 1.06 6.67 -12.48
CA GLU A 20 2.19 6.95 -11.59
C GLU A 20 1.93 6.39 -10.18
N TYR A 21 0.69 6.44 -9.70
CA TYR A 21 0.32 5.87 -8.40
C TYR A 21 0.44 4.36 -8.38
N VAL A 22 0.01 3.68 -9.45
CA VAL A 22 0.18 2.24 -9.60
C VAL A 22 1.67 1.88 -9.57
N GLU A 23 2.49 2.57 -10.37
CA GLU A 23 3.93 2.31 -10.42
C GLU A 23 4.63 2.57 -9.08
N ARG A 24 4.33 3.69 -8.42
CA ARG A 24 4.90 4.03 -7.12
C ARG A 24 4.48 3.06 -6.02
N TRP A 25 3.24 2.58 -6.06
CA TRP A 25 2.75 1.54 -5.17
C TRP A 25 3.55 0.26 -5.35
N ASP A 26 3.60 -0.27 -6.58
CA ASP A 26 4.30 -1.51 -6.92
C ASP A 26 5.79 -1.45 -6.55
N ASN A 27 6.46 -0.33 -6.87
CA ASN A 27 7.86 -0.12 -6.51
C ASN A 27 8.07 -0.06 -4.99
N THR A 28 7.14 0.55 -4.26
CA THR A 28 7.20 0.64 -2.79
C THR A 28 6.95 -0.70 -2.13
N VAL A 29 6.03 -1.51 -2.64
CA VAL A 29 5.84 -2.89 -2.17
C VAL A 29 7.10 -3.71 -2.44
N ARG A 30 7.60 -3.70 -3.68
CA ARG A 30 8.78 -4.49 -4.09
C ARG A 30 10.04 -4.16 -3.29
N LYS A 31 10.30 -2.88 -3.02
CA LYS A 31 11.50 -2.46 -2.27
C LYS A 31 11.42 -2.79 -0.78
N THR A 32 10.22 -3.02 -0.24
CA THR A 32 10.01 -3.28 1.20
C THR A 32 10.06 -4.77 1.54
N ILE A 33 9.75 -5.66 0.58
CA ILE A 33 9.83 -7.12 0.77
C ILE A 33 11.22 -7.57 1.32
N PRO A 34 12.36 -7.07 0.81
CA PRO A 34 13.67 -7.40 1.38
C PRO A 34 13.84 -6.96 2.84
N ASP A 35 13.32 -5.79 3.23
CA ASP A 35 13.37 -5.31 4.61
C ASP A 35 12.56 -6.23 5.54
N ILE A 36 11.37 -6.68 5.10
CA ILE A 36 10.52 -7.62 5.86
C ILE A 36 11.22 -8.97 6.04
N ASN A 37 11.87 -9.50 4.99
CA ASN A 37 12.65 -10.73 5.08
C ASN A 37 13.84 -10.61 6.05
N LEU A 38 14.48 -9.44 6.09
CA LEU A 38 15.54 -9.17 7.05
C LEU A 38 15.00 -9.13 8.48
N VAL A 39 13.83 -8.51 8.70
CA VAL A 39 13.14 -8.54 10.01
C VAL A 39 12.84 -9.97 10.44
N LEU A 40 12.33 -10.81 9.53
CA LEU A 40 12.07 -12.22 9.82
C LEU A 40 13.34 -12.95 10.26
N SER A 41 14.42 -12.79 9.51
CA SER A 41 15.72 -13.43 9.81
C SER A 41 16.31 -12.95 11.14
N LEU A 42 16.16 -11.66 11.45
CA LEU A 42 16.61 -11.08 12.72
C LEU A 42 15.75 -11.56 13.90
N ALA A 43 14.45 -11.74 13.72
CA ALA A 43 13.56 -12.25 14.74
C ALA A 43 13.85 -13.73 15.05
N GLU A 44 14.14 -14.54 14.03
CA GLU A 44 14.62 -15.93 14.20
C GLU A 44 15.90 -15.95 15.07
N CYS A 45 16.90 -15.15 14.70
CA CYS A 45 18.14 -15.03 15.48
C CYS A 45 17.89 -14.56 16.92
N TYR A 46 16.93 -13.64 17.13
CA TYR A 46 16.59 -13.15 18.46
C TYR A 46 16.00 -14.23 19.36
N ILE A 47 15.13 -15.08 18.82
CA ILE A 47 14.50 -16.19 19.53
C ILE A 47 15.55 -17.25 19.87
N ASP A 48 16.38 -17.64 18.91
CA ASP A 48 17.43 -18.65 19.11
C ASP A 48 18.39 -18.24 20.24
N VAL A 49 18.88 -16.99 20.20
CA VAL A 49 19.78 -16.46 21.24
C VAL A 49 19.10 -16.41 22.61
N LYS A 50 17.78 -16.19 22.68
CA LYS A 50 17.04 -16.17 23.94
C LYS A 50 16.90 -17.57 24.54
N ASP A 51 16.62 -18.58 23.71
CA ASP A 51 16.44 -19.96 24.17
C ASP A 51 17.78 -20.57 24.61
N ASP A 52 18.88 -20.23 23.93
CA ASP A 52 20.24 -20.59 24.35
C ASP A 52 20.58 -20.01 25.73
N ILE A 53 20.28 -18.73 26.00
CA ILE A 53 20.53 -18.11 27.32
C ILE A 53 19.82 -18.90 28.42
N ARG A 54 18.57 -19.32 28.21
CA ARG A 54 17.82 -20.08 29.21
C ARG A 54 18.53 -21.39 29.55
N MET A 55 18.95 -22.13 28.51
CA MET A 55 19.68 -23.38 28.66
C MET A 55 21.04 -23.20 29.36
N PHE A 56 21.81 -22.16 29.03
CA PHE A 56 23.15 -21.95 29.61
C PHE A 56 23.13 -21.26 30.98
N SER A 57 22.11 -20.45 31.27
CA SER A 57 21.91 -19.84 32.60
C SER A 57 21.59 -20.85 33.69
N GLU A 58 21.08 -22.02 33.30
CA GLU A 58 20.85 -23.16 34.19
C GLU A 58 22.13 -23.98 34.43
N VAL A 59 23.20 -23.78 33.64
CA VAL A 59 24.36 -24.68 33.60
C VAL A 59 25.63 -24.14 34.25
N GLU A 60 26.06 -22.87 34.12
CA GLU A 60 27.19 -22.34 34.93
C GLU A 60 27.55 -20.85 34.69
N GLU A 61 28.28 -20.28 35.64
CA GLU A 61 28.76 -18.88 35.84
C GLU A 61 29.72 -18.33 34.76
N ASN A 62 29.49 -18.56 33.47
CA ASN A 62 30.35 -17.99 32.42
C ASN A 62 29.92 -16.56 32.04
N THR A 63 30.37 -15.57 32.82
CA THR A 63 30.03 -14.15 32.66
C THR A 63 30.32 -13.61 31.28
N ASP A 64 31.38 -14.08 30.61
CA ASP A 64 31.76 -13.61 29.27
C ASP A 64 30.78 -14.07 28.19
N LEU A 65 30.27 -15.31 28.30
CA LEU A 65 29.23 -15.83 27.41
C LEU A 65 27.92 -15.05 27.58
N VAL A 66 27.52 -14.79 28.83
CA VAL A 66 26.34 -13.99 29.16
C VAL A 66 26.47 -12.55 28.64
N HIS A 67 27.66 -11.95 28.73
CA HIS A 67 27.93 -10.63 28.19
C HIS A 67 27.87 -10.60 26.66
N LEU A 68 28.45 -11.60 25.99
CA LEU A 68 28.40 -11.73 24.53
C LEU A 68 26.96 -11.91 24.03
N GLN A 69 26.19 -12.81 24.66
CA GLN A 69 24.79 -13.05 24.33
C GLN A 69 23.93 -11.79 24.56
N ARG A 70 24.12 -11.08 25.67
CA ARG A 70 23.43 -9.80 25.92
C ARG A 70 23.76 -8.78 24.85
N LYS A 71 25.04 -8.65 24.47
CA LYS A 71 25.48 -7.74 23.41
C LYS A 71 24.83 -8.09 22.07
N THR A 72 24.84 -9.37 21.68
CA THR A 72 24.20 -9.87 20.45
C THR A 72 22.71 -9.55 20.45
N ARG A 73 21.99 -9.82 21.55
CA ARG A 73 20.57 -9.52 21.68
C ARG A 73 20.27 -8.03 21.53
N THR A 74 21.07 -7.16 22.14
CA THR A 74 20.94 -5.71 21.98
C THR A 74 21.16 -5.30 20.52
N THR A 75 22.19 -5.82 19.86
CA THR A 75 22.46 -5.53 18.44
C THR A 75 21.32 -5.99 17.53
N VAL A 76 20.79 -7.19 17.74
CA VAL A 76 19.65 -7.72 16.97
C VAL A 76 18.39 -6.88 17.20
N ALA A 77 18.10 -6.50 18.45
CA ALA A 77 16.95 -5.64 18.77
C ALA A 77 17.04 -4.28 18.08
N LEU A 78 18.21 -3.63 18.10
CA LEU A 78 18.42 -2.35 17.43
C LEU A 78 18.23 -2.49 15.91
N ASN A 79 18.74 -3.57 15.31
CA ASN A 79 18.54 -3.83 13.87
C ASN A 79 17.07 -4.10 13.53
N LEU A 80 16.31 -4.79 14.40
CA LEU A 80 14.87 -4.98 14.22
C LEU A 80 14.13 -3.64 14.21
N GLU A 81 14.41 -2.78 15.20
CA GLU A 81 13.80 -1.44 15.29
C GLU A 81 14.13 -0.57 14.06
N GLU A 82 15.38 -0.59 13.59
CA GLU A 82 15.80 0.17 12.42
C GLU A 82 15.08 -0.30 11.14
N ASN A 83 15.02 -1.61 10.92
CA ASN A 83 14.34 -2.17 9.75
C ASN A 83 12.83 -1.90 9.78
N MET A 84 12.21 -1.99 10.95
CA MET A 84 10.78 -1.72 11.10
C MET A 84 10.46 -0.24 10.96
N SER A 85 11.38 0.65 11.33
CA SER A 85 11.32 2.07 11.01
C SER A 85 11.35 2.31 9.49
N ARG A 86 12.18 1.58 8.73
CA ARG A 86 12.18 1.64 7.26
C ARG A 86 10.84 1.17 6.66
N ILE A 87 10.32 0.05 7.14
CA ILE A 87 9.03 -0.50 6.68
C ILE A 87 7.90 0.51 6.92
N ARG A 88 7.85 1.14 8.11
CA ARG A 88 6.86 2.19 8.41
C ARG A 88 6.99 3.41 7.51
N LYS A 89 8.20 3.88 7.18
CA LYS A 89 8.38 4.97 6.20
C LYS A 89 7.86 4.60 4.80
N ASN A 90 8.01 3.33 4.40
CA ASN A 90 7.45 2.85 3.15
C ASN A 90 5.92 2.78 3.21
N GLN A 91 5.36 2.35 4.34
CA GLN A 91 3.92 2.42 4.60
C GLN A 91 3.38 3.86 4.52
N ASP A 92 4.06 4.85 5.11
CA ASP A 92 3.69 6.27 5.01
C ASP A 92 3.66 6.74 3.55
N SER A 93 4.59 6.24 2.73
CA SER A 93 4.62 6.55 1.29
C SER A 93 3.40 5.99 0.55
N LEU A 94 2.87 4.83 0.97
CA LEU A 94 1.64 4.25 0.44
C LEU A 94 0.41 5.04 0.92
N PHE A 95 0.41 5.51 2.17
CA PHE A 95 -0.67 6.33 2.73
C PHE A 95 -0.90 7.60 1.93
N VAL A 96 0.18 8.31 1.56
CA VAL A 96 0.11 9.53 0.74
C VAL A 96 -0.61 9.28 -0.60
N ILE A 97 -0.42 8.11 -1.22
CA ILE A 97 -1.12 7.74 -2.46
C ILE A 97 -2.62 7.61 -2.19
N VAL A 98 -3.00 6.93 -1.11
CA VAL A 98 -4.41 6.72 -0.73
C VAL A 98 -5.11 8.04 -0.39
N GLU A 99 -4.46 8.91 0.39
CA GLU A 99 -5.03 10.23 0.72
C GLU A 99 -5.29 11.09 -0.51
N ASP A 100 -4.37 11.07 -1.47
CA ASP A 100 -4.54 11.85 -2.70
C ASP A 100 -5.63 11.25 -3.61
N LEU A 101 -5.70 9.92 -3.75
CA LEU A 101 -6.80 9.24 -4.44
C LEU A 101 -8.16 9.59 -3.83
N LEU A 102 -8.28 9.54 -2.50
CA LEU A 102 -9.49 9.93 -1.78
C LEU A 102 -9.86 11.39 -2.04
N THR A 103 -8.88 12.30 -1.97
CA THR A 103 -9.10 13.73 -2.22
C THR A 103 -9.60 13.99 -3.65
N LYS A 104 -9.02 13.29 -4.64
CA LYS A 104 -9.46 13.42 -6.04
C LYS A 104 -10.83 12.78 -6.28
N LEU A 105 -11.13 11.63 -5.67
CA LEU A 105 -12.45 11.01 -5.73
C LEU A 105 -13.52 11.95 -5.15
N ASP A 106 -13.25 12.54 -3.99
CA ASP A 106 -14.14 13.47 -3.31
C ASP A 106 -14.42 14.74 -4.17
N ALA A 107 -13.44 15.19 -4.96
CA ALA A 107 -13.64 16.24 -5.95
C ALA A 107 -14.52 15.80 -7.13
N ILE A 108 -14.35 14.56 -7.62
CA ILE A 108 -15.19 13.95 -8.66
C ILE A 108 -16.64 13.85 -8.17
N GLU A 109 -16.86 13.35 -6.96
CA GLU A 109 -18.20 13.18 -6.37
C GLU A 109 -18.91 14.53 -6.19
N ARG A 110 -18.20 15.55 -5.69
CA ARG A 110 -18.71 16.93 -5.60
C ARG A 110 -19.01 17.57 -6.95
N ALA A 111 -18.28 17.20 -8.00
CA ALA A 111 -18.58 17.65 -9.36
C ALA A 111 -19.79 16.90 -9.95
N ALA A 112 -19.86 15.59 -9.73
CA ALA A 112 -20.92 14.72 -10.23
C ALA A 112 -22.28 15.06 -9.61
N SER A 113 -22.34 15.41 -8.33
CA SER A 113 -23.59 15.79 -7.64
C SER A 113 -24.25 17.07 -8.20
N LYS A 114 -23.49 17.87 -8.95
CA LYS A 114 -23.96 19.09 -9.61
C LYS A 114 -24.35 18.86 -11.08
N VAL A 115 -24.09 17.67 -11.61
CA VAL A 115 -24.53 17.29 -12.95
C VAL A 115 -26.01 16.94 -12.87
N PRO A 116 -26.89 17.62 -13.63
CA PRO A 116 -28.32 17.33 -13.60
C PRO A 116 -28.59 15.86 -13.94
N GLU A 117 -29.40 15.18 -13.12
CA GLU A 117 -29.92 13.85 -13.45
C GLU A 117 -30.59 13.89 -14.82
N ILE A 118 -30.26 12.92 -15.67
CA ILE A 118 -30.70 12.90 -17.06
C ILE A 118 -32.13 12.39 -17.11
N ASN A 119 -33.05 13.31 -16.87
CA ASN A 119 -34.46 13.21 -17.23
C ASN A 119 -34.85 14.45 -18.05
N SER A 120 -34.11 14.81 -19.10
CA SER A 120 -34.63 15.69 -20.17
C SER A 120 -33.71 15.79 -21.39
N SER A 121 -34.14 15.16 -22.48
CA SER A 121 -34.25 15.71 -23.84
C SER A 121 -33.22 16.73 -24.41
N THR A 122 -31.98 16.84 -23.93
CA THR A 122 -30.97 17.75 -24.51
C THR A 122 -29.63 17.06 -24.81
N GLY A 123 -29.47 16.63 -26.06
CA GLY A 123 -28.33 16.98 -26.93
C GLY A 123 -26.98 16.27 -26.78
N ASN A 124 -26.54 15.77 -25.63
CA ASN A 124 -25.17 15.23 -25.46
C ASN A 124 -25.11 13.82 -24.84
N PHE A 125 -25.92 12.90 -25.39
CA PHE A 125 -26.04 11.51 -24.92
C PHE A 125 -24.77 10.65 -25.08
N TYR A 126 -23.86 10.99 -25.99
CA TYR A 126 -22.73 10.09 -26.33
C TYR A 126 -21.62 10.05 -25.26
N ASN A 127 -21.46 11.10 -24.44
CA ASN A 127 -20.36 11.17 -23.46
C ASN A 127 -20.78 10.80 -22.03
N ILE A 128 -22.06 10.85 -21.70
CA ILE A 128 -22.55 10.57 -20.35
C ILE A 128 -22.24 9.14 -19.89
N PRO A 129 -22.54 8.07 -20.66
CA PRO A 129 -22.24 6.70 -20.23
C PRO A 129 -20.75 6.50 -19.96
N ARG A 130 -19.89 7.18 -20.72
CA ARG A 130 -18.44 7.16 -20.54
C ARG A 130 -18.01 7.87 -19.26
N LEU A 131 -18.58 9.03 -18.94
CA LEU A 131 -18.28 9.77 -17.71
C LEU A 131 -18.71 8.99 -16.46
N ASN A 132 -19.86 8.32 -16.49
CA ASN A 132 -20.30 7.46 -15.39
C ASN A 132 -19.35 6.27 -15.17
N ARG A 133 -18.94 5.60 -16.27
CA ARG A 133 -17.97 4.50 -16.17
C ARG A 133 -16.60 4.95 -15.65
N LEU A 134 -16.13 6.13 -16.07
CA LEU A 134 -14.89 6.71 -15.52
C LEU A 134 -15.02 7.03 -14.03
N ARG A 135 -16.19 7.49 -13.57
CA ARG A 135 -16.46 7.71 -12.15
C ARG A 135 -16.43 6.40 -11.37
N GLU A 136 -17.09 5.35 -11.86
CA GLU A 136 -17.08 4.02 -11.26
C GLU A 136 -15.65 3.47 -11.14
N TYR A 137 -14.84 3.62 -12.20
CA TYR A 137 -13.44 3.21 -12.15
C TYR A 137 -12.59 4.01 -11.15
N ALA A 138 -12.86 5.31 -10.98
CA ALA A 138 -12.16 6.12 -9.97
C ALA A 138 -12.52 5.67 -8.54
N GLU A 139 -13.78 5.33 -8.32
CA GLU A 139 -14.27 4.78 -7.06
C GLU A 139 -13.65 3.41 -6.76
N ASP A 140 -13.68 2.49 -7.74
CA ASP A 140 -13.13 1.15 -7.61
C ASP A 140 -11.63 1.17 -7.31
N ALA A 141 -10.88 1.96 -8.08
CA ALA A 141 -9.44 2.14 -7.88
C ALA A 141 -9.12 2.69 -6.47
N THR A 142 -9.86 3.69 -6.02
CA THR A 142 -9.66 4.30 -4.70
C THR A 142 -9.95 3.29 -3.58
N LYS A 143 -11.08 2.58 -3.66
CA LYS A 143 -11.45 1.55 -2.69
C LYS A 143 -10.44 0.41 -2.65
N PHE A 144 -9.92 0.01 -3.81
CA PHE A 144 -8.90 -1.01 -3.91
C PHE A 144 -7.66 -0.62 -3.11
N TYR A 145 -7.04 0.53 -3.42
CA TYR A 145 -5.83 0.98 -2.73
C TYR A 145 -6.05 1.30 -1.25
N GLN A 146 -7.21 1.84 -0.89
CA GLN A 146 -7.58 2.05 0.52
C GLN A 146 -7.64 0.72 1.28
N THR A 147 -8.28 -0.29 0.70
CA THR A 147 -8.37 -1.63 1.31
C THR A 147 -7.00 -2.26 1.47
N LEU A 148 -6.14 -2.15 0.44
CA LEU A 148 -4.77 -2.65 0.53
C LEU A 148 -3.98 -1.97 1.65
N TYR A 149 -4.07 -0.65 1.74
CA TYR A 149 -3.38 0.10 2.77
C TYR A 149 -3.84 -0.30 4.17
N LEU A 150 -5.15 -0.43 4.40
CA LEU A 150 -5.69 -0.87 5.69
C LEU A 150 -5.19 -2.27 6.09
N GLN A 151 -5.07 -3.18 5.13
CA GLN A 151 -4.52 -4.51 5.38
C GLN A 151 -3.04 -4.45 5.77
N ILE A 152 -2.24 -3.63 5.07
CA ILE A 152 -0.83 -3.39 5.40
C ILE A 152 -0.69 -2.76 6.79
N ASP A 153 -1.49 -1.74 7.10
CA ASP A 153 -1.47 -1.04 8.38
C ASP A 153 -1.83 -1.95 9.55
N THR A 154 -2.86 -2.78 9.36
CA THR A 154 -3.26 -3.80 10.33
C THR A 154 -2.14 -4.81 10.55
N ALA A 155 -1.51 -5.30 9.48
CA ALA A 155 -0.43 -6.27 9.58
C ALA A 155 0.79 -5.70 10.31
N ILE A 156 1.19 -4.45 10.01
CA ILE A 156 2.31 -3.77 10.68
C ILE A 156 2.02 -3.54 12.17
N SER A 157 0.79 -3.15 12.50
CA SER A 157 0.37 -2.89 13.88
C SER A 157 0.36 -4.15 14.75
N ASN A 158 0.22 -5.32 14.14
CA ASN A 158 0.16 -6.62 14.81
C ASN A 158 1.50 -7.38 14.84
N VAL A 159 2.61 -6.77 14.38
CA VAL A 159 3.92 -7.44 14.41
C VAL A 159 4.39 -7.64 15.85
N ASP A 160 4.60 -8.89 16.22
CA ASP A 160 5.30 -9.29 17.45
C ASP A 160 6.59 -10.02 17.05
N TYR A 161 7.75 -9.44 17.37
CA TYR A 161 9.04 -10.06 17.07
C TYR A 161 9.29 -11.38 17.82
N MET A 162 8.50 -11.67 18.84
CA MET A 162 8.54 -12.95 19.56
C MET A 162 7.72 -14.03 18.88
N GLU A 163 6.84 -13.66 17.95
CA GLU A 163 5.97 -14.57 17.20
C GLU A 163 6.27 -14.47 15.71
N LEU A 164 7.10 -15.39 15.20
CA LEU A 164 7.49 -15.44 13.79
C LEU A 164 6.29 -15.53 12.82
N LEU A 165 5.16 -16.07 13.27
CA LEU A 165 3.94 -16.11 12.47
C LEU A 165 3.43 -14.70 12.14
N SER A 166 3.50 -13.75 13.07
CA SER A 166 3.07 -12.37 12.83
C SER A 166 3.91 -11.68 11.73
N ILE A 167 5.21 -11.97 11.68
CA ILE A 167 6.12 -11.44 10.65
C ILE A 167 5.90 -12.13 9.30
N LYS A 168 5.61 -13.44 9.32
CA LYS A 168 5.22 -14.19 8.11
C LYS A 168 3.89 -13.70 7.55
N ASP A 169 2.93 -13.35 8.40
CA ASP A 169 1.66 -12.77 7.99
C ASP A 169 1.85 -11.37 7.39
N LEU A 170 2.75 -10.57 7.95
CA LEU A 170 3.19 -9.32 7.32
C LEU A 170 3.78 -9.57 5.92
N LEU A 171 4.73 -10.50 5.79
CA LEU A 171 5.34 -10.82 4.50
C LEU A 171 4.31 -11.30 3.48
N ASN A 172 3.43 -12.23 3.87
CA ASN A 172 2.35 -12.73 3.02
C ASN A 172 1.42 -11.61 2.57
N THR A 173 1.10 -10.66 3.46
CA THR A 173 0.28 -9.49 3.14
C THR A 173 0.96 -8.60 2.13
N TRP A 174 2.28 -8.41 2.19
CA TRP A 174 3.00 -7.59 1.20
C TRP A 174 3.17 -8.34 -0.14
N ASP A 175 3.50 -9.63 -0.11
CA ASP A 175 3.72 -10.45 -1.31
C ASP A 175 2.43 -10.67 -2.11
N GLN A 176 1.31 -11.00 -1.45
CA GLN A 176 0.02 -11.17 -2.13
C GLN A 176 -0.46 -9.88 -2.81
N LYS A 177 0.01 -8.72 -2.36
CA LYS A 177 -0.40 -7.41 -2.86
C LYS A 177 0.61 -6.79 -3.82
N ALA A 178 1.72 -7.47 -4.09
CA ALA A 178 2.62 -7.19 -5.20
C ALA A 178 2.10 -7.73 -6.54
N ALA A 179 1.10 -8.62 -6.52
CA ALA A 179 0.45 -9.12 -7.72
C ALA A 179 -0.58 -8.09 -8.22
N SER A 180 -0.35 -7.50 -9.41
CA SER A 180 -1.25 -6.48 -9.94
C SER A 180 -2.67 -7.05 -10.13
N ASP A 181 -3.65 -6.36 -9.57
CA ASP A 181 -5.05 -6.71 -9.70
C ASP A 181 -5.52 -6.60 -11.17
N PRO A 182 -6.15 -7.65 -11.74
CA PRO A 182 -6.66 -7.62 -13.11
C PRO A 182 -7.60 -6.45 -13.41
N HIS A 183 -8.40 -6.00 -12.43
CA HIS A 183 -9.28 -4.84 -12.54
C HIS A 183 -8.52 -3.54 -12.70
N ILE A 184 -7.43 -3.36 -11.94
CA ILE A 184 -6.54 -2.18 -12.08
C ILE A 184 -5.91 -2.15 -13.48
N ARG A 185 -5.53 -3.32 -14.03
CA ARG A 185 -5.05 -3.42 -15.41
C ARG A 185 -6.12 -3.08 -16.44
N GLU A 186 -7.38 -3.47 -16.21
CA GLU A 186 -8.50 -3.08 -17.06
C GLU A 186 -8.70 -1.56 -17.06
N ILE A 187 -8.67 -0.93 -15.88
CA ILE A 187 -8.79 0.52 -15.72
C ILE A 187 -7.66 1.23 -16.49
N LEU A 188 -6.41 0.77 -16.32
CA LEU A 188 -5.24 1.30 -17.05
C LEU A 188 -5.39 1.16 -18.57
N ALA A 189 -5.85 0.00 -19.06
CA ALA A 189 -6.09 -0.20 -20.48
C ALA A 189 -7.20 0.71 -21.02
N PHE A 190 -8.27 0.90 -20.27
CA PHE A 190 -9.38 1.76 -20.65
C PHE A 190 -8.95 3.23 -20.75
N ILE A 191 -8.16 3.74 -19.80
CA ILE A 191 -7.70 5.14 -19.84
C ILE A 191 -6.70 5.41 -20.98
N THR A 192 -5.81 4.45 -21.29
CA THR A 192 -4.87 4.58 -22.40
C THR A 192 -5.59 4.58 -23.74
N PHE A 193 -6.60 3.71 -23.92
CA PHE A 193 -7.43 3.70 -25.12
C PHE A 193 -8.25 5.00 -25.30
N THR A 194 -8.65 5.62 -24.19
CA THR A 194 -9.52 6.79 -24.20
C THR A 194 -8.78 8.13 -24.20
N ASN A 195 -7.46 8.13 -24.05
CA ASN A 195 -6.59 9.31 -24.08
C ASN A 195 -5.42 9.12 -25.08
N PRO A 196 -5.56 9.54 -26.36
CA PRO A 196 -4.57 9.28 -27.40
C PRO A 196 -3.22 10.01 -27.18
N GLN A 197 -3.11 10.90 -26.20
CA GLN A 197 -1.83 11.52 -25.82
C GLN A 197 -0.93 10.60 -24.96
N ASN A 198 -1.47 9.52 -24.38
CA ASN A 198 -0.72 8.55 -23.58
C ASN A 198 -0.28 7.31 -24.38
N ALA A 199 -0.55 7.28 -25.69
CA ALA A 199 -0.26 6.16 -26.58
C ALA A 199 1.03 6.35 -27.42
N ALA A 200 1.89 7.30 -27.04
CA ALA A 200 3.13 7.65 -27.73
C ALA A 200 4.36 7.24 -26.93
#